data_AF-A0AAD4X6V6-F1
#
_entry.id   AF-A0AAD4X6V6-F1
#
_cell.length_a   1.000
_cell.length_b   1.000
_cell.length_c   1.000
_cell.angle_alpha   90.00
_cell.angle_beta   90.00
_cell.angle_gamma   90.00
#
_symmetry.space_group_name_H-M   'P 1'
#
loop_
_entity.id
_entity.type
_entity.pdbx_description
1 polymer ?
#
loop_
_entity_poly.entity_id
_entity_poly.type
_entity_poly.pdbx_seq_one_letter_code
_entity_poly.pdbx_strand_id
1 'polypeptide(L)' 'MANAKADVVAKGFNPGLIVLLVVGGLMLAFLVGNYILYVYAQRTIGPKKKKPISKKKMRKERLKQGVSAPGE' A
#
# COMPACT_ATOMS: atom_id res chain seq x y z
N MET A 1 -31.31 31.38 33.22
CA MET A 1 -32.51 30.92 32.47
C MET A 1 -32.09 29.74 31.61
N ALA A 2 -32.89 28.68 31.64
CA ALA A 2 -32.51 27.30 31.32
C ALA A 2 -31.95 27.09 29.89
N ASN A 3 -30.81 26.39 29.80
CA ASN A 3 -30.37 25.71 28.58
C ASN A 3 -31.04 24.33 28.55
N ALA A 4 -32.23 24.25 27.98
CA ALA A 4 -32.88 22.97 27.71
C ALA A 4 -32.15 22.30 26.53
N LYS A 5 -31.27 21.35 26.84
CA LYS A 5 -30.89 20.29 25.89
C LYS A 5 -32.13 19.43 25.70
N ALA A 6 -32.92 19.77 24.69
CA ALA A 6 -34.09 19.02 24.29
C ALA A 6 -33.68 17.57 24.02
N ASP A 7 -34.23 16.69 24.85
CA ASP A 7 -34.83 15.42 24.47
C ASP A 7 -34.02 14.59 23.48
N VAL A 8 -33.24 13.65 24.03
CA VAL A 8 -32.69 12.50 23.30
C VAL A 8 -33.85 11.57 22.93
N VAL A 9 -34.71 12.03 22.03
CA VAL A 9 -35.62 11.17 21.27
C VAL A 9 -34.71 10.35 20.37
N ALA A 10 -34.76 9.03 20.52
CA ALA A 10 -34.04 8.07 19.68
C ALA A 10 -34.56 8.16 18.24
N LYS A 11 -34.14 9.21 17.52
CA LYS A 11 -34.37 9.39 16.10
C LYS A 11 -33.41 8.43 15.40
N GLY A 12 -33.95 7.37 14.78
CA GLY A 12 -33.14 6.39 14.06
C GLY A 12 -32.18 7.03 13.06
N PHE A 13 -31.14 6.30 12.68
CA PHE A 13 -30.12 6.80 11.75
C PHE A 13 -30.74 7.34 10.45
N ASN A 14 -30.27 8.51 10.01
CA ASN A 14 -30.70 9.11 8.74
C ASN A 14 -30.32 8.16 7.59
N PRO A 15 -31.25 7.85 6.65
CA PRO A 15 -30.94 6.99 5.51
C PRO A 15 -29.74 7.47 4.69
N GLY A 16 -29.56 8.79 4.53
CA GLY A 16 -28.40 9.36 3.85
C GLY A 16 -27.08 9.10 4.58
N LEU A 17 -27.09 9.10 5.92
CA LEU A 17 -25.92 8.72 6.72
C LEU A 17 -25.60 7.23 6.57
N ILE A 18 -26.63 6.37 6.57
CA ILE A 18 -26.45 4.92 6.38
C ILE A 18 -25.82 4.67 5.01
N VAL A 19 -26.34 5.29 3.95
CA VAL A 19 -25.79 5.14 2.59
C VAL A 19 -24.35 5.65 2.52
N LEU A 20 -24.04 6.79 3.13
CA LEU A 20 -22.67 7.32 3.15
C LEU A 20 -21.71 6.35 3.85
N LEU A 21 -22.10 5.75 4.97
CA LEU A 21 -21.29 4.78 5.69
C LEU A 21 -21.13 3.47 4.90
N VAL A 22 -22.19 3.00 4.25
CA VAL A 22 -22.14 1.76 3.44
C VAL A 22 -21.25 1.95 2.21
N VAL A 23 -21.49 3.00 1.42
CA VAL A 23 -20.73 3.26 0.18
C VAL A 23 -19.30 3.67 0.50
N GLY A 24 -19.12 4.60 1.46
CA GLY A 24 -17.80 5.04 1.90
C GLY A 24 -17.00 3.91 2.55
N GLY A 25 -17.65 3.09 3.37
CA GLY A 25 -17.05 1.92 4.01
C GLY A 25 -16.66 0.85 2.99
N LEU A 26 -17.52 0.55 2.02
CA LEU A 26 -17.19 -0.40 0.94
C LEU A 26 -16.03 0.11 0.07
N MET A 27 -16.03 1.39 -0.31
CA MET A 27 -14.89 1.98 -1.03
C MET A 27 -13.59 1.85 -0.22
N LEU A 28 -13.61 2.28 1.05
CA LEU A 28 -12.43 2.21 1.91
C LEU A 28 -11.94 0.77 2.09
N ALA A 29 -12.83 -0.18 2.34
CA ALA A 29 -12.50 -1.59 2.47
C ALA A 29 -11.86 -2.14 1.19
N PHE A 30 -12.38 -1.76 0.02
CA PHE A 30 -11.81 -2.16 -1.26
C PHE A 30 -10.40 -1.59 -1.49
N LEU A 31 -10.19 -0.31 -1.19
CA LEU A 31 -8.88 0.33 -1.30
C LEU A 31 -7.86 -0.30 -0.34
N VAL A 32 -8.24 -0.47 0.93
CA VAL A 32 -7.39 -1.06 1.96
C VAL A 32 -7.07 -2.51 1.63
N GLY A 33 -8.07 -3.31 1.25
CA GLY A 33 -7.88 -4.70 0.84
C GLY A 33 -6.92 -4.82 -0.35
N ASN A 34 -7.08 -3.96 -1.35
CA ASN A 34 -6.19 -3.95 -2.52
C ASN A 34 -4.76 -3.51 -2.16
N TYR A 35 -4.61 -2.53 -1.27
CA TYR A 35 -3.29 -2.09 -0.79
C TYR A 35 -2.58 -3.19 -0.01
N ILE A 36 -3.29 -3.87 0.89
CA ILE A 36 -2.74 -5.02 1.65
C ILE A 36 -2.30 -6.11 0.67
N LEU A 37 -3.13 -6.45 -0.32
CA LEU A 37 -2.79 -7.46 -1.32
C LEU A 37 -1.56 -7.07 -2.15
N TYR A 38 -1.46 -5.79 -2.54
CA TYR A 38 -0.30 -5.26 -3.26
C TYR A 38 0.99 -5.35 -2.44
N VAL A 39 0.94 -4.96 -1.15
CA VAL A 39 2.08 -5.06 -0.24
C VAL A 39 2.44 -6.51 0.02
N TYR A 40 1.46 -7.39 0.19
CA TYR A 40 1.67 -8.82 0.35
C TYR A 40 2.36 -9.41 -0.89
N ALA A 41 1.87 -9.11 -2.08
CA ALA A 41 2.46 -9.53 -3.34
C ALA A 41 3.90 -9.02 -3.50
N GLN A 42 4.21 -7.78 -3.14
CA GLN A 42 5.59 -7.29 -3.16
C GLN A 42 6.50 -7.98 -2.14
N ARG A 43 5.97 -8.41 -1.00
CA ARG A 43 6.74 -9.16 0.01
C ARG A 43 6.97 -10.61 -0.40
N THR A 44 6.01 -11.25 -1.06
CA THR A 44 6.10 -12.65 -1.51
C THR A 44 6.84 -12.78 -2.84
N ILE A 45 6.61 -11.86 -3.77
CA ILE A 45 7.42 -11.68 -4.98
C ILE A 45 8.70 -10.99 -4.53
N GLY A 46 9.62 -11.78 -3.97
CA GLY A 46 10.96 -11.29 -3.58
C GLY A 46 11.61 -10.50 -4.72
N PRO A 47 12.59 -9.62 -4.41
CA PRO A 47 13.17 -8.69 -5.37
C PRO A 47 13.45 -9.44 -6.66
N LYS A 48 12.85 -9.01 -7.78
CA LYS A 48 13.01 -9.66 -9.10
C LYS A 48 14.50 -9.73 -9.38
N LYS A 49 15.15 -10.82 -8.94
CA LYS A 49 16.58 -10.98 -9.05
C LYS A 49 16.81 -11.05 -10.53
N LYS A 50 17.39 -10.00 -11.11
CA LYS A 50 17.96 -10.09 -12.46
C LYS A 50 18.76 -11.38 -12.47
N LYS A 51 18.55 -12.22 -13.48
CA LYS A 51 19.20 -13.54 -13.57
C LYS A 51 20.64 -13.40 -13.09
N PRO A 52 21.08 -14.17 -12.08
CA PRO A 52 22.37 -13.96 -11.45
C PRO A 52 23.42 -13.92 -12.56
N ILE A 53 24.00 -12.73 -12.74
CA ILE A 53 24.98 -12.51 -13.78
C ILE A 53 26.24 -13.22 -13.28
N SER A 54 26.73 -14.20 -14.03
CA SER A 54 27.98 -14.88 -13.68
C SER A 54 29.06 -13.85 -13.34
N LYS A 55 29.85 -14.11 -12.30
CA LYS A 55 30.95 -13.22 -11.86
C LYS A 55 31.87 -12.83 -13.03
N LYS A 56 32.04 -13.73 -14.01
CA LYS A 56 32.78 -13.46 -15.26
C LYS A 56 32.13 -12.37 -16.12
N LYS A 57 30.81 -12.38 -16.26
CA LYS A 57 30.06 -11.36 -17.01
C LYS A 57 30.01 -10.02 -16.25
N MET A 58 29.92 -10.03 -14.92
CA MET A 58 30.02 -8.80 -14.12
C MET A 58 31.40 -8.16 -14.24
N ARG A 59 32.48 -8.95 -14.16
CA ARG A 59 33.86 -8.44 -14.35
C ARG A 59 34.06 -7.90 -15.77
N LYS A 60 33.53 -8.59 -16.80
CA LYS A 60 33.62 -8.13 -18.20
C LYS A 60 32.90 -6.80 -18.41
N GLU A 61 31.71 -6.62 -17.84
CA GLU A 61 30.97 -5.35 -17.96
C GLU A 61 31.62 -4.23 -17.14
N ARG A 62 32.14 -4.51 -15.93
CA ARG A 62 32.90 -3.52 -15.13
C ARG A 62 34.18 -3.05 -15.83
N LEU A 63 34.92 -3.96 -16.46
CA LEU A 63 36.13 -3.64 -17.24
C LEU A 63 35.81 -2.79 -18.48
N LYS A 64 34.69 -3.06 -19.17
CA LYS A 64 34.23 -2.23 -20.29
C LYS A 64 33.80 -0.82 -19.86
N GLN A 65 33.25 -0.70 -18.65
CA GLN A 65 32.82 0.56 -18.07
C GLN A 65 33.98 1.37 -17.47
N GLY A 66 35.22 0.85 -17.54
CA GLY A 66 36.41 1.53 -16.98
C GLY A 66 36.39 1.66 -15.45
N VAL A 67 35.50 0.94 -14.77
CA VAL A 67 35.40 0.98 -13.31
C VAL A 67 36.51 0.08 -12.76
N SER A 68 37.47 0.66 -12.02
CA SER A 68 38.53 -0.11 -11.37
C SER A 68 37.89 -1.14 -10.43
N ALA A 69 38.45 -2.35 -10.41
CA ALA A 69 37.96 -3.37 -9.50
C ALA A 69 38.13 -2.83 -8.06
N PRO A 70 37.14 -3.02 -7.17
CA PRO A 70 37.29 -2.58 -5.79
C PRO A 70 38.40 -3.42 -5.17
N GLY A 71 39.57 -2.80 -4.96
CA GLY A 71 40.81 -3.48 -4.60
C GLY A 71 42.09 -2.86 -5.18
N GLU A 72 42.08 -1.59 -5.58
CA GLU A 72 43.24 -0.70 -5.36
C GLU A 72 43.07 0.02 -4.03
#